data_AF-A0A1Q7SLQ4-F1
#
_entry.id   AF-A0A1Q7SLQ4-F1
#
_cell.length_a   1.000
_cell.length_b   1.000
_cell.length_c   1.000
_cell.angle_alpha   90.00
_cell.angle_beta   90.00
_cell.angle_gamma   90.00
#
_symmetry.space_group_name_H-M   'P 1'
#
loop_
_entity.id
_entity.type
_entity.pdbx_description
1 polymer ?
#
loop_
_entity_poly.entity_id
_entity_poly.type
_entity_poly.pdbx_seq_one_letter_code
_entity_poly.pdbx_strand_id
1 'polypeptide(L)'
;MACGSSWRLILALASLLALMVPAVAVTDAFAGHAIAPESQVDWRTHLTKVDDAVAESDVPVAVLRWRDAYAAALRSRHWEGLVAVGDVYRRLGDLGGFKKAAEVKARTIYLAALFRARQEASLDGVLRAAEAFAELGDAPVVEQCLKLARPLAAETRDARADRRLRVFAERWEARRLEVEHQNELGREGNVR
;
A
#
# COMPACT_ATOMS: atom_id res chain seq x y z
N MET A 1 -49.44 -62.34 10.07
CA MET A 1 -49.56 -61.05 10.80
C MET A 1 -48.24 -60.75 11.48
N ALA A 2 -47.81 -59.49 11.47
CA ALA A 2 -46.58 -58.93 12.06
C ALA A 2 -45.25 -59.17 11.31
N CYS A 3 -45.18 -58.83 10.02
CA CYS A 3 -43.90 -58.58 9.33
C CYS A 3 -43.98 -57.29 8.49
N GLY A 4 -44.43 -56.21 9.14
CA GLY A 4 -44.53 -54.85 8.55
C GLY A 4 -44.16 -53.74 9.54
N SER A 5 -43.70 -54.13 10.73
CA SER A 5 -43.31 -53.23 11.84
C SER A 5 -41.80 -52.99 11.85
N SER A 6 -40.99 -53.99 11.49
CA SER A 6 -39.53 -53.91 11.53
C SER A 6 -38.93 -52.99 10.45
N TRP A 7 -39.57 -52.88 9.27
CA TRP A 7 -39.10 -51.99 8.19
C TRP A 7 -39.39 -50.50 8.47
N ARG A 8 -40.48 -50.23 9.20
CA ARG A 8 -40.85 -48.86 9.60
C ARG A 8 -40.00 -48.34 10.76
N LEU A 9 -39.49 -49.23 11.61
CA LEU A 9 -38.56 -48.88 12.70
C LEU A 9 -37.13 -48.58 12.19
N ILE A 10 -36.68 -49.27 11.13
CA ILE A 10 -35.38 -48.99 10.48
C ILE A 10 -35.40 -47.62 9.76
N LEU A 11 -36.52 -47.24 9.14
CA LEU A 11 -36.69 -45.92 8.51
C LEU A 11 -36.87 -44.77 9.51
N ALA A 12 -37.39 -45.05 10.71
CA ALA A 12 -37.51 -44.06 11.79
C ALA A 12 -36.17 -43.82 12.53
N LEU A 13 -35.33 -44.84 12.69
CA LEU A 13 -34.00 -44.69 13.28
C LEU A 13 -33.00 -44.02 12.32
N ALA A 14 -33.16 -44.21 11.00
CA ALA A 14 -32.37 -43.49 9.99
C ALA A 14 -32.71 -41.99 9.90
N SER A 15 -33.90 -41.57 10.36
CA SER A 15 -34.32 -40.17 10.38
C SER A 15 -33.90 -39.40 11.64
N LEU A 16 -33.49 -40.09 12.71
CA LEU A 16 -33.15 -39.47 14.01
C LEU A 16 -31.63 -39.37 14.30
N LEU A 17 -30.79 -39.96 13.44
CA LEU A 17 -29.33 -39.74 13.41
C LEU A 17 -28.89 -38.93 12.18
N ALA A 18 -29.83 -38.20 11.56
CA ALA A 18 -29.60 -37.22 10.49
C ALA A 18 -29.46 -35.77 11.03
N LEU A 19 -29.06 -35.62 12.30
CA LEU A 19 -28.66 -34.33 12.87
C LEU A 19 -27.25 -34.40 13.48
N MET A 20 -26.37 -35.18 12.85
CA MET A 20 -24.93 -34.94 12.96
C MET A 20 -24.63 -33.72 12.11
N VAL A 21 -24.39 -32.59 12.78
CA VAL A 21 -23.91 -31.33 12.21
C VAL A 21 -22.77 -31.59 11.23
N PRO A 22 -22.84 -31.06 10.00
CA PRO A 22 -21.63 -30.67 9.31
C PRO A 22 -21.86 -29.27 8.76
N ALA A 23 -21.79 -28.26 9.62
CA ALA A 23 -21.90 -26.87 9.21
C ALA A 23 -20.85 -26.01 9.90
N VAL A 24 -19.63 -26.52 10.02
CA VAL A 24 -18.44 -25.66 10.11
C VAL A 24 -17.38 -26.25 9.19
N ALA A 25 -17.74 -26.38 7.91
CA ALA A 25 -16.76 -26.15 6.89
C ALA A 25 -16.63 -24.62 6.81
N VAL A 26 -15.66 -24.05 7.54
CA VAL A 26 -15.14 -22.72 7.17
C VAL A 26 -14.41 -22.92 5.84
N THR A 27 -15.17 -23.15 4.78
CA THR A 27 -14.69 -23.08 3.41
C THR A 27 -14.55 -21.60 3.11
N ASP A 28 -13.30 -21.13 3.16
CA ASP A 28 -12.82 -19.97 2.40
C ASP A 28 -13.79 -18.79 2.27
N ALA A 29 -14.29 -18.28 3.40
CA ALA A 29 -14.70 -16.87 3.45
C ALA A 29 -13.47 -15.92 3.38
N PHE A 30 -12.26 -16.49 3.21
CA PHE A 30 -11.04 -15.86 2.73
C PHE A 30 -10.69 -16.25 1.28
N ALA A 31 -11.64 -16.72 0.48
CA ALA A 31 -11.74 -16.19 -0.88
C ALA A 31 -12.15 -14.72 -0.69
N GLY A 32 -11.23 -13.83 -0.34
CA GLY A 32 -10.30 -13.41 -1.37
C GLY A 32 -11.19 -13.00 -2.53
N HIS A 33 -12.02 -11.97 -2.32
CA HIS A 33 -12.64 -11.30 -3.46
C HIS A 33 -11.47 -11.06 -4.39
N ALA A 34 -11.49 -11.73 -5.53
CA ALA A 34 -10.63 -11.40 -6.65
C ALA A 34 -11.00 -9.95 -6.99
N ILE A 35 -10.43 -9.00 -6.26
CA ILE A 35 -10.21 -7.65 -6.73
C ILE A 35 -9.34 -7.90 -7.94
N ALA A 36 -10.00 -7.95 -9.08
CA ALA A 36 -9.47 -8.52 -10.29
C ALA A 36 -8.12 -7.85 -10.66
N PRO A 37 -7.22 -8.57 -11.37
CA PRO A 37 -6.06 -7.96 -12.01
C PRO A 37 -6.42 -6.70 -12.80
N GLU A 38 -7.65 -6.61 -13.31
CA GLU A 38 -8.21 -5.45 -14.02
C GLU A 38 -8.06 -4.12 -13.25
N SER A 39 -8.34 -4.08 -11.94
CA SER A 39 -8.28 -2.82 -11.17
C SER A 39 -6.83 -2.36 -10.88
N GLN A 40 -5.88 -3.29 -10.81
CA GLN A 40 -4.45 -2.98 -10.71
C GLN A 40 -3.83 -2.57 -12.06
N VAL A 41 -4.38 -3.08 -13.17
CA VAL A 41 -3.96 -2.72 -14.53
C VAL A 41 -4.54 -1.37 -14.94
N ASP A 42 -5.73 -1.01 -14.44
CA ASP A 42 -6.45 0.23 -14.77
C ASP A 42 -5.62 1.50 -14.44
N TRP A 43 -5.13 1.63 -13.20
CA TRP A 43 -4.36 2.82 -12.80
C TRP A 43 -3.02 2.96 -13.53
N ARG A 44 -2.37 1.84 -13.86
CA ARG A 44 -1.12 1.84 -14.64
C ARG A 44 -1.36 2.36 -16.06
N THR A 45 -2.43 1.90 -16.68
CA THR A 45 -2.85 2.36 -18.01
C THR A 45 -3.13 3.87 -18.02
N HIS A 46 -3.79 4.38 -16.98
CA HIS A 46 -3.99 5.83 -16.84
C HIS A 46 -2.68 6.60 -16.62
N LEU A 47 -1.71 6.04 -15.90
CA LEU A 47 -0.39 6.67 -15.72
C LEU A 47 0.41 6.74 -17.03
N THR A 48 0.34 5.73 -17.91
CA THR A 48 0.95 5.82 -19.24
C THR A 48 0.46 7.04 -20.00
N LYS A 49 -0.85 7.35 -19.92
CA LYS A 49 -1.42 8.54 -20.56
C LYS A 49 -0.89 9.83 -19.94
N VAL A 50 -0.54 9.84 -18.65
CA VAL A 50 0.13 10.99 -18.02
C VAL A 50 1.52 11.16 -18.61
N ASP A 51 2.28 10.07 -18.71
CA ASP A 51 3.63 10.08 -19.26
C ASP A 51 3.65 10.56 -20.72
N ASP A 52 2.66 10.16 -21.54
CA ASP A 52 2.49 10.66 -22.92
C ASP A 52 2.31 12.19 -22.95
N ALA A 53 1.47 12.75 -22.07
CA ALA A 53 1.27 14.20 -22.00
C ALA A 53 2.50 14.95 -21.47
N VAL A 54 3.25 14.34 -20.55
CA VAL A 54 4.54 14.88 -20.09
C VAL A 54 5.56 14.89 -21.23
N ALA A 55 5.61 13.84 -22.05
CA ALA A 55 6.49 13.78 -23.22
C ALA A 55 6.16 14.86 -24.27
N GLU A 56 4.88 15.22 -24.40
CA GLU A 56 4.40 16.32 -25.23
C GLU A 56 4.61 17.71 -24.58
N SER A 57 5.19 17.77 -23.37
CA SER A 57 5.35 18.99 -22.57
C SER A 57 4.04 19.70 -22.20
N ASP A 58 2.91 18.98 -22.22
CA ASP A 58 1.60 19.49 -21.84
C ASP A 58 1.28 19.12 -20.38
N VAL A 59 1.89 19.86 -19.45
CA VAL A 59 1.69 19.65 -18.01
C VAL A 59 0.22 19.83 -17.59
N PRO A 60 -0.54 20.83 -18.08
CA PRO A 60 -1.97 20.93 -17.78
C PRO A 60 -2.77 19.66 -18.16
N VAL A 61 -2.54 19.10 -19.35
CA VAL A 61 -3.18 17.85 -19.77
C VAL A 61 -2.68 16.67 -18.94
N ALA A 62 -1.40 16.62 -18.59
CA ALA A 62 -0.85 15.58 -17.72
C ALA A 62 -1.53 15.59 -16.34
N VAL A 63 -1.77 16.77 -15.75
CA VAL A 63 -2.50 16.91 -14.49
C VAL A 63 -3.96 16.46 -14.62
N LEU A 64 -4.62 16.76 -15.73
CA LEU A 64 -5.98 16.28 -15.98
C LEU A 64 -6.02 14.74 -16.04
N ARG A 65 -5.15 14.12 -16.84
CA ARG A 65 -5.05 12.66 -16.99
C ARG A 65 -4.65 11.98 -15.67
N TRP A 66 -3.84 12.65 -14.85
CA TRP A 66 -3.46 12.14 -13.54
C TRP A 66 -4.66 11.97 -12.60
N ARG A 67 -5.70 12.79 -12.73
CA ARG A 67 -6.92 12.67 -11.89
C ARG A 67 -7.61 11.33 -12.11
N ASP A 68 -7.62 10.83 -13.35
CA ASP A 68 -8.18 9.52 -13.68
C ASP A 68 -7.33 8.39 -13.09
N ALA A 69 -6.00 8.49 -13.19
CA ALA A 69 -5.07 7.56 -12.56
C ALA A 69 -5.26 7.53 -11.04
N TYR A 70 -5.39 8.69 -10.40
CA TYR A 70 -5.63 8.79 -8.96
C TYR A 70 -6.97 8.17 -8.55
N ALA A 71 -8.04 8.41 -9.33
CA ALA A 71 -9.34 7.79 -9.08
C ALA A 71 -9.28 6.25 -9.22
N ALA A 72 -8.59 5.74 -10.25
CA ALA A 72 -8.36 4.31 -10.44
C ALA A 72 -7.52 3.71 -9.30
N ALA A 73 -6.46 4.38 -8.86
CA ALA A 73 -5.64 3.95 -7.72
C ALA A 73 -6.46 3.89 -6.42
N LEU A 74 -7.34 4.85 -6.18
CA LEU A 74 -8.26 4.80 -5.05
C LEU A 74 -9.21 3.59 -5.13
N ARG A 75 -9.73 3.27 -6.31
CA ARG A 75 -10.59 2.08 -6.51
C ARG A 75 -9.86 0.75 -6.39
N SER A 76 -8.57 0.69 -6.71
CA SER A 76 -7.79 -0.56 -6.64
C SER A 76 -7.70 -1.17 -5.25
N ARG A 77 -7.99 -0.40 -4.19
CA ARG A 77 -7.88 -0.80 -2.77
C ARG A 77 -6.48 -1.28 -2.33
N HIS A 78 -5.47 -1.14 -3.19
CA HIS A 78 -4.08 -1.48 -2.93
C HIS A 78 -3.21 -0.23 -2.69
N TRP A 79 -2.04 -0.42 -2.08
CA TRP A 79 -1.12 0.68 -1.74
C TRP A 79 -0.26 1.14 -2.93
N GLU A 80 0.08 0.24 -3.86
CA GLU A 80 1.02 0.47 -4.98
C GLU A 80 0.56 1.62 -5.86
N GLY A 81 -0.71 1.62 -6.25
CA GLY A 81 -1.29 2.66 -7.09
C GLY A 81 -1.26 4.02 -6.40
N LEU A 82 -1.43 4.07 -5.08
CA LEU A 82 -1.38 5.32 -4.31
C LEU A 82 0.05 5.87 -4.23
N VAL A 83 1.06 5.02 -4.00
CA VAL A 83 2.46 5.47 -4.07
C VAL A 83 2.78 6.01 -5.46
N ALA A 84 2.46 5.24 -6.51
CA ALA A 84 2.75 5.62 -7.89
C ALA A 84 2.12 6.95 -8.31
N VAL A 85 0.83 7.17 -8.03
CA VAL A 85 0.16 8.44 -8.35
C VAL A 85 0.66 9.60 -7.47
N GLY A 86 1.08 9.34 -6.23
CA GLY A 86 1.74 10.34 -5.39
C GLY A 86 3.07 10.80 -5.99
N ASP A 87 3.91 9.86 -6.43
CA ASP A 87 5.21 10.13 -7.05
C ASP A 87 5.05 10.92 -8.34
N VAL A 88 4.11 10.52 -9.18
CA VAL A 88 3.78 11.22 -10.44
C VAL A 88 3.31 12.64 -10.15
N TYR A 89 2.42 12.84 -9.17
CA TYR A 89 1.93 14.20 -8.87
C TYR A 89 3.04 15.12 -8.37
N ARG A 90 3.98 14.58 -7.59
CA ARG A 90 5.15 15.32 -7.12
C ARG A 90 6.01 15.78 -8.31
N ARG A 91 6.28 14.88 -9.26
CA ARG A 91 7.00 15.22 -10.51
C ARG A 91 6.25 16.25 -11.35
N LEU A 92 4.93 16.14 -11.48
CA LEU A 92 4.12 17.15 -12.19
C LEU A 92 4.19 18.52 -11.51
N GLY A 93 4.24 18.56 -10.17
CA GLY A 93 4.44 19.80 -9.42
C GLY A 93 5.79 20.45 -9.66
N ASP A 94 6.85 19.64 -9.76
CA ASP A 94 8.19 20.12 -10.13
C ASP A 94 8.19 20.68 -11.57
N LEU A 95 7.57 19.99 -12.54
CA LEU A 95 7.50 20.42 -13.94
C LEU A 95 6.60 21.63 -14.17
N GLY A 96 5.47 21.71 -13.46
CA GLY A 96 4.45 22.74 -13.65
C GLY A 96 4.58 23.97 -12.75
N GLY A 97 5.64 24.05 -11.93
CA GLY A 97 5.87 25.21 -11.06
C GLY A 97 4.93 25.30 -9.84
N PHE A 98 4.28 24.20 -9.44
CA PHE A 98 3.37 24.14 -8.28
C PHE A 98 3.84 23.17 -7.19
N LYS A 99 5.15 22.95 -7.10
CA LYS A 99 5.82 22.00 -6.20
C LYS A 99 5.26 21.94 -4.78
N LYS A 100 5.14 23.07 -4.07
CA LYS A 100 4.65 23.10 -2.68
C LYS A 100 3.23 22.52 -2.55
N ALA A 101 2.33 22.84 -3.48
CA ALA A 101 0.98 22.30 -3.48
C ALA A 101 0.98 20.80 -3.81
N ALA A 102 1.84 20.37 -4.72
CA ALA A 102 2.02 18.96 -5.06
C ALA A 102 2.57 18.15 -3.88
N GLU A 103 3.55 18.66 -3.13
CA GLU A 103 4.10 18.00 -1.93
C GLU A 103 3.03 17.80 -0.85
N VAL A 104 2.18 18.81 -0.60
CA VAL A 104 1.06 18.68 0.36
C VAL A 104 0.09 17.59 -0.09
N LYS A 105 -0.28 17.56 -1.37
CA LYS A 105 -1.18 16.54 -1.90
C LYS A 105 -0.55 15.15 -1.89
N ALA A 106 0.72 15.03 -2.28
CA ALA A 106 1.46 13.78 -2.27
C ALA A 106 1.56 13.21 -0.86
N ARG A 107 1.84 14.05 0.15
CA ARG A 107 1.82 13.65 1.58
C ARG A 107 0.49 12.99 1.96
N THR A 108 -0.65 13.58 1.57
CA THR A 108 -1.98 12.99 1.85
C THR A 108 -2.15 11.63 1.17
N ILE A 109 -1.68 11.50 -0.08
CA ILE A 109 -1.77 10.26 -0.85
C ILE A 109 -0.89 9.16 -0.22
N TYR A 110 0.34 9.49 0.18
CA TYR A 110 1.24 8.55 0.84
C TYR A 110 0.73 8.09 2.21
N LEU A 111 0.02 8.96 2.95
CA LEU A 111 -0.65 8.54 4.20
C LEU A 111 -1.73 7.49 3.91
N ALA A 112 -2.52 7.67 2.84
CA ALA A 112 -3.49 6.66 2.43
C ALA A 112 -2.81 5.35 1.97
N ALA A 113 -1.66 5.45 1.27
CA ALA A 113 -0.86 4.29 0.88
C ALA A 113 -0.34 3.52 2.10
N LEU A 114 0.24 4.22 3.09
CA LEU A 114 0.73 3.63 4.33
C LEU A 114 -0.39 2.92 5.10
N PHE A 115 -1.58 3.52 5.14
CA PHE A 115 -2.73 2.91 5.82
C PHE A 115 -3.19 1.61 5.14
N ARG A 116 -3.15 1.54 3.80
CA ARG A 116 -3.45 0.31 3.05
C ARG A 116 -2.36 -0.74 3.23
N ALA A 117 -1.10 -0.36 3.08
CA ALA A 117 0.04 -1.25 3.29
C ALA A 117 0.02 -1.89 4.68
N ARG A 118 -0.36 -1.13 5.71
CA ARG A 118 -0.53 -1.66 7.07
C ARG A 118 -1.68 -2.65 7.18
N GLN A 119 -2.84 -2.37 6.57
CA GLN A 119 -3.97 -3.31 6.56
C GLN A 119 -3.63 -4.62 5.84
N GLU A 120 -2.82 -4.53 4.80
CA GLU A 120 -2.33 -5.68 4.03
C GLU A 120 -1.13 -6.39 4.71
N ALA A 121 -0.69 -5.94 5.88
CA ALA A 121 0.54 -6.40 6.55
C ALA A 121 1.78 -6.40 5.62
N SER A 122 1.82 -5.46 4.67
CA SER A 122 2.83 -5.39 3.62
C SER A 122 4.06 -4.61 4.08
N LEU A 123 5.15 -5.33 4.41
CA LEU A 123 6.44 -4.71 4.68
C LEU A 123 6.93 -3.88 3.48
N ASP A 124 6.71 -4.37 2.25
CA ASP A 124 7.09 -3.66 1.03
C ASP A 124 6.37 -2.31 0.92
N GLY A 125 5.05 -2.31 1.11
CA GLY A 125 4.26 -1.09 1.06
C GLY A 125 4.62 -0.09 2.15
N VAL A 126 4.92 -0.56 3.38
CA VAL A 126 5.37 0.32 4.47
C VAL A 126 6.72 0.96 4.13
N LEU A 127 7.69 0.18 3.63
CA LEU A 127 8.99 0.72 3.24
C LEU A 127 8.90 1.66 2.03
N ARG A 128 8.01 1.39 1.07
CA ARG A 128 7.80 2.28 -0.09
C ARG A 128 7.14 3.59 0.29
N ALA A 129 6.16 3.57 1.21
CA ALA A 129 5.62 4.79 1.77
C ALA A 129 6.68 5.56 2.59
N ALA A 130 7.53 4.87 3.35
CA ALA A 130 8.62 5.50 4.10
C ALA A 130 9.59 6.24 3.17
N GLU A 131 9.95 5.63 2.03
CA GLU A 131 10.81 6.26 1.03
C GLU A 131 10.16 7.52 0.45
N ALA A 132 8.87 7.46 0.14
CA ALA A 132 8.12 8.60 -0.36
C ALA A 132 8.06 9.76 0.66
N PHE A 133 7.88 9.46 1.95
CA PHE A 133 7.97 10.48 3.02
C PHE A 133 9.40 11.02 3.20
N ALA A 134 10.42 10.19 3.03
CA ALA A 134 11.81 10.62 3.07
C ALA A 134 12.13 11.60 1.93
N GLU A 135 11.56 11.38 0.73
CA GLU A 135 11.67 12.33 -0.39
C GLU A 135 10.98 13.67 -0.10
N LEU A 136 9.88 13.66 0.67
CA LEU A 136 9.21 14.88 1.14
C LEU A 136 9.93 15.55 2.33
N GLY A 137 11.00 14.96 2.86
CA GLY A 137 11.69 15.43 4.05
C GLY A 137 10.90 15.25 5.36
N ASP A 138 9.88 14.38 5.36
CA ASP A 138 8.99 14.18 6.50
C ASP A 138 9.58 13.18 7.52
N ALA A 139 10.67 13.60 8.16
CA ALA A 139 11.45 12.75 9.05
C ALA A 139 10.62 12.08 10.16
N PRO A 140 9.70 12.76 10.86
CA PRO A 140 8.88 12.13 11.90
C PRO A 140 8.04 10.96 11.37
N VAL A 141 7.51 11.07 10.14
CA VAL A 141 6.70 10.02 9.53
C VAL A 141 7.57 8.85 9.08
N VAL A 142 8.79 9.10 8.57
CA VAL A 142 9.74 8.03 8.22
C VAL A 142 10.09 7.17 9.44
N GLU A 143 10.38 7.80 10.58
CA GLU A 143 10.64 7.09 11.83
C GLU A 143 9.45 6.23 12.29
N GLN A 144 8.23 6.74 12.11
CA GLN A 144 7.03 5.97 12.42
C GLN A 144 6.86 4.77 11.48
N CYS A 145 7.17 4.93 10.18
CA CYS A 145 7.16 3.82 9.24
C CYS A 145 8.18 2.74 9.62
N LEU A 146 9.38 3.13 10.04
CA LEU A 146 10.41 2.20 10.54
C LEU A 146 9.93 1.42 11.77
N LYS A 147 9.22 2.07 12.71
CA LYS A 147 8.61 1.39 13.86
C LYS A 147 7.55 0.38 13.44
N LEU A 148 6.74 0.69 12.43
CA LEU A 148 5.73 -0.21 11.88
C LEU A 148 6.34 -1.38 11.09
N ALA A 149 7.46 -1.15 10.40
CA ALA A 149 8.12 -2.16 9.57
C ALA A 149 8.84 -3.25 10.39
N ARG A 150 9.34 -2.92 11.58
CA ARG A 150 10.03 -3.87 12.48
C ARG A 150 9.21 -5.13 12.81
N PRO A 151 7.97 -5.04 13.33
CA PRO A 151 7.17 -6.23 13.60
C PRO A 151 6.85 -7.03 12.33
N LEU A 152 6.54 -6.36 11.22
CA LEU A 152 6.24 -7.04 9.94
C LEU A 152 7.43 -7.86 9.41
N ALA A 153 8.66 -7.34 9.53
CA ALA A 153 9.87 -8.07 9.18
C ALA A 153 10.08 -9.30 10.08
N ALA A 154 9.88 -9.14 11.40
CA ALA A 154 10.03 -10.22 12.37
C ALA A 154 8.98 -11.34 12.19
N GLU A 155 7.74 -10.98 11.83
CA GLU A 155 6.66 -11.94 11.55
C GLU A 155 6.96 -12.83 10.35
N THR A 156 7.60 -12.28 9.31
CA THR A 156 7.93 -13.02 8.09
C THR A 156 9.04 -14.06 8.33
N ARG A 157 9.87 -13.90 9.37
CA ARG A 157 11.05 -14.75 9.68
C ARG A 157 11.97 -14.96 8.47
N ASP A 158 12.03 -13.97 7.59
CA ASP A 158 12.82 -14.00 6.35
C ASP A 158 14.01 -13.05 6.46
N ALA A 159 15.22 -13.60 6.34
CA ALA A 159 16.46 -12.82 6.35
C ALA A 159 16.51 -11.73 5.27
N ARG A 160 15.76 -11.88 4.17
CA ARG A 160 15.62 -10.84 3.14
C ARG A 160 14.75 -9.68 3.62
N ALA A 161 13.67 -9.93 4.35
CA ALA A 161 12.82 -8.90 4.95
C ALA A 161 13.62 -8.03 5.93
N ASP A 162 14.36 -8.68 6.84
CA ASP A 162 15.24 -8.00 7.80
C ASP A 162 16.34 -7.18 7.12
N ARG A 163 16.96 -7.75 6.07
CA ARG A 163 17.99 -7.04 5.29
C ARG A 163 17.43 -5.78 4.64
N ARG A 164 16.24 -5.85 4.05
CA ARG A 164 15.61 -4.70 3.39
C ARG A 164 15.29 -3.58 4.37
N LEU A 165 14.73 -3.92 5.54
CA LEU A 165 14.49 -2.95 6.61
C LEU A 165 15.78 -2.31 7.09
N ARG A 166 16.83 -3.12 7.34
CA ARG A 166 18.14 -2.61 7.79
C ARG A 166 18.77 -1.67 6.77
N VAL A 167 18.83 -2.07 5.49
CA VAL A 167 19.39 -1.23 4.41
C VAL A 167 18.64 0.09 4.29
N PHE A 168 17.31 0.05 4.40
CA PHE A 168 16.51 1.29 4.38
C PHE A 168 16.85 2.19 5.57
N ALA A 169 16.93 1.64 6.79
CA ALA A 169 17.24 2.39 8.00
C ALA A 169 18.66 3.01 7.94
N GLU A 170 19.67 2.25 7.52
CA GLU A 170 21.05 2.74 7.36
C GLU A 170 21.12 3.92 6.38
N ARG A 171 20.45 3.79 5.22
CA ARG A 171 20.38 4.86 4.23
C ARG A 171 19.68 6.10 4.76
N TRP A 172 18.61 5.92 5.55
CA TRP A 172 17.87 7.03 6.13
C TRP A 172 18.70 7.80 7.16
N GLU A 173 19.41 7.09 8.04
CA GLU A 173 20.32 7.71 9.02
C GLU A 173 21.44 8.50 8.33
N ALA A 174 22.06 7.93 7.30
CA ALA A 174 23.09 8.64 6.52
C ALA A 174 22.55 9.96 5.95
N ARG A 175 21.35 9.93 5.34
CA ARG A 175 20.69 11.13 4.81
C ARG A 175 20.37 12.15 5.89
N ARG A 176 19.92 11.72 7.08
CA ARG A 176 19.63 12.63 8.18
C ARG A 176 20.88 13.38 8.65
N LEU A 177 21.99 12.66 8.79
CA LEU A 177 23.28 13.24 9.18
C LEU A 177 23.80 14.24 8.14
N GLU A 178 23.65 13.95 6.85
CA GLU A 178 24.01 14.89 5.77
C GLU A 178 23.23 16.20 5.86
N VAL A 179 21.92 16.14 6.12
CA VAL A 179 21.06 17.32 6.27
C VAL A 179 21.41 18.13 7.52
N GLU A 180 21.68 17.44 8.64
CA GLU A 180 22.12 18.09 9.89
C GLU A 180 23.44 18.83 9.69
N HIS A 181 24.42 18.19 9.06
CA HIS A 181 25.71 18.81 8.75
C HIS A 181 25.59 20.04 7.84
N GLN A 182 24.74 19.98 6.81
CA GLN A 182 24.48 21.14 5.93
C GLN A 182 23.86 22.31 6.70
N ASN A 183 22.96 22.03 7.65
CA ASN A 183 22.33 23.06 8.48
C ASN A 183 23.34 23.72 9.42
N GLU A 184 24.28 22.96 10.00
CA GLU A 184 25.35 23.48 10.84
C GLU A 184 26.28 24.44 10.07
N LEU A 185 26.73 24.02 8.88
CA LEU A 185 27.57 24.85 8.01
C LEU A 185 26.86 26.15 7.58
N GLY A 186 25.56 26.07 7.25
CA GLY A 186 24.75 27.24 6.93
C GLY A 186 24.61 28.21 8.11
N ARG A 187 24.53 27.68 9.34
CA ARG A 187 24.45 28.48 10.57
C ARG A 187 25.75 29.22 10.85
N GLU A 188 26.89 28.56 10.66
CA GLU A 188 28.22 29.17 10.85
C GLU A 188 28.54 30.23 9.79
N GLY A 189 28.10 30.01 8.54
CA GLY A 189 28.28 30.97 7.44
C GLY A 189 27.46 32.26 7.59
N ASN A 190 26.30 32.21 8.25
CA ASN A 190 25.42 33.37 8.47
C ASN A 190 25.82 34.22 9.70
N VAL A 191 26.79 33.76 10.51
CA VAL A 191 27.28 34.45 11.72
C VAL A 191 28.57 35.26 11.43
N ARG A 192 29.12 35.17 10.22
CA ARG A 192 30.28 35.94 9.75
C ARG A 192 29.86 37.06 8.82
#